data_AF-A0A1S1LYR9-F1
#
_entry.id   AF-A0A1S1LYR9-F1
#
_cell.length_a   1.000
_cell.length_b   1.000
_cell.length_c   1.000
_cell.angle_alpha   90.00
_cell.angle_beta   90.00
_cell.angle_gamma   90.00
#
_symmetry.space_group_name_H-M   'P 1'
#
loop_
_entity.id
_entity.type
_entity.pdbx_description
1 polymer ?
#
loop_
_entity_poly.entity_id
_entity_poly.type
_entity_poly.pdbx_seq_one_letter_code
_entity_poly.pdbx_strand_id
1 'polypeptide(L)'
;MNGNYWVSLVDQDRDSVLLFFEFCLNAARGTIARTEVAQELDMTRKSIATLLLRAGARLNQPLHAPPDELASVILALCSGYDLQQLVEPQSISPDVFISTLARFVERI
;
A
#
# COMPACT_ATOMS: atom_id res chain seq x y z
N MET A 1 1.26 14.04 2.77
CA MET A 1 1.58 13.23 1.58
C MET A 1 0.32 13.09 0.77
N ASN A 2 0.32 13.53 -0.49
CA ASN A 2 -0.78 13.32 -1.43
C ASN A 2 -0.68 11.91 -2.03
N GLY A 3 -1.81 11.26 -2.32
CA GLY A 3 -1.87 9.87 -2.83
C GLY A 3 -1.04 9.60 -4.10
N ASN A 4 -0.71 10.65 -4.85
CA ASN A 4 0.18 10.58 -6.02
C ASN A 4 1.61 10.12 -5.70
N TYR A 5 2.03 10.14 -4.43
CA TYR A 5 3.39 9.74 -4.04
C TYR A 5 3.61 8.22 -4.03
N TRP A 6 2.53 7.42 -3.87
CA TRP A 6 2.63 5.97 -3.76
C TRP A 6 2.63 5.26 -5.11
N VAL A 7 1.83 5.74 -6.07
CA VAL A 7 1.64 5.09 -7.38
C VAL A 7 2.86 5.25 -8.30
N SER A 8 3.84 6.06 -7.91
CA SER A 8 5.06 6.31 -8.66
C SER A 8 6.30 5.60 -8.11
N LEU A 9 6.21 4.82 -7.04
CA LEU A 9 7.41 4.31 -6.36
C LEU A 9 8.20 3.30 -7.22
N VAL A 10 7.51 2.43 -7.96
CA VAL A 10 8.16 1.53 -8.94
C VAL A 10 8.81 2.32 -10.08
N ASP A 11 8.14 3.36 -10.59
CA ASP A 11 8.66 4.19 -11.69
C ASP A 11 9.82 5.10 -11.23
N GLN A 12 9.85 5.49 -9.96
CA GLN A 12 10.87 6.37 -9.39
C GLN A 12 12.09 5.62 -8.87
N ASP A 13 11.91 4.44 -8.28
CA ASP A 13 12.98 3.68 -7.64
C ASP A 13 12.72 2.16 -7.64
N ARG A 14 12.71 1.60 -8.85
CA ARG A 14 12.45 0.18 -9.11
C ARG A 14 13.29 -0.77 -8.26
N ASP A 15 14.57 -0.46 -8.07
CA ASP A 15 15.51 -1.35 -7.37
C ASP A 15 15.22 -1.41 -5.88
N SER A 16 14.85 -0.29 -5.25
CA SER A 16 14.39 -0.27 -3.87
C SER A 16 13.12 -1.10 -3.67
N VAL A 17 12.18 -1.05 -4.62
CA VAL A 17 10.96 -1.86 -4.54
C VAL A 17 11.28 -3.35 -4.67
N LEU A 18 12.18 -3.74 -5.58
CA LEU A 18 12.64 -5.13 -5.69
C LEU A 18 13.29 -5.62 -4.40
N LEU A 19 14.20 -4.85 -3.82
CA LEU A 19 14.85 -5.18 -2.56
C LEU A 19 13.84 -5.34 -1.41
N PHE A 20 12.81 -4.50 -1.37
CA PHE A 20 11.74 -4.63 -0.40
C PHE A 20 10.99 -5.97 -0.56
N PHE A 21 10.61 -6.35 -1.78
CA PHE A 21 9.96 -7.64 -2.03
C PHE A 21 10.87 -8.83 -1.70
N GLU A 22 12.15 -8.77 -2.04
CA GLU A 22 13.13 -9.79 -1.67
C GLU A 22 13.26 -9.93 -0.15
N PHE A 23 13.31 -8.80 0.57
CA PHE A 23 13.35 -8.75 2.03
C PHE A 23 12.09 -9.37 2.65
N CYS A 24 10.90 -9.03 2.13
CA CYS A 24 9.65 -9.62 2.57
C CYS A 24 9.58 -11.14 2.30
N LEU A 25 10.00 -11.59 1.11
CA LEU A 25 10.03 -13.02 0.76
C LEU A 25 11.03 -13.79 1.63
N ASN A 26 12.17 -13.19 1.94
CA ASN A 26 13.15 -13.77 2.85
C ASN A 26 12.54 -13.94 4.26
N ALA A 27 11.95 -12.88 4.81
CA ALA A 27 11.27 -12.91 6.12
C ALA A 27 10.12 -13.94 6.18
N ALA A 28 9.33 -14.05 5.11
CA ALA A 28 8.22 -15.00 5.01
C ALA A 28 8.67 -16.47 5.11
N ARG A 29 9.93 -16.77 4.77
CA ARG A 29 10.53 -18.11 4.94
C ARG A 29 10.93 -18.43 6.39
N GLY A 30 10.66 -17.53 7.34
CA GLY A 30 10.95 -17.74 8.76
C GLY A 30 12.38 -17.36 9.17
N THR A 31 13.01 -16.46 8.43
CA THR A 31 14.34 -15.94 8.80
C THR A 31 14.26 -14.92 9.94
N ILE A 32 15.42 -14.52 10.45
CA ILE A 32 15.54 -13.53 11.53
C ILE A 32 14.87 -12.19 11.18
N ALA A 33 14.81 -11.86 9.88
CA ALA A 33 14.20 -10.64 9.34
C ALA A 33 12.68 -10.51 9.55
N ARG A 34 12.01 -11.54 10.08
CA ARG A 34 10.56 -11.56 10.28
C ARG A 34 10.08 -10.41 11.16
N THR A 35 10.83 -10.08 12.21
CA THR A 35 10.44 -9.03 13.15
C THR A 35 10.55 -7.65 12.50
N GLU A 36 11.64 -7.41 11.77
CA GLU A 36 11.95 -6.17 11.09
C GLU A 36 10.94 -5.90 9.96
N VAL A 37 10.64 -6.91 9.12
CA VAL A 37 9.61 -6.78 8.09
C VAL A 37 8.23 -6.54 8.71
N ALA A 38 7.89 -7.23 9.79
CA ALA A 38 6.61 -7.02 10.47
C ALA A 38 6.47 -5.58 11.01
N GLN A 39 7.56 -5.02 11.54
CA GLN A 39 7.63 -3.63 12.00
C GLN A 39 7.48 -2.64 10.84
N GLU A 40 8.17 -2.86 9.72
CA GLU A 40 8.08 -1.98 8.55
C GLU A 40 6.67 -1.94 7.96
N LEU A 41 6.05 -3.12 7.81
CA LEU A 41 4.67 -3.23 7.35
C LEU A 41 3.69 -2.59 8.34
N ASP A 42 3.96 -2.67 9.65
CA ASP A 42 3.14 -2.04 10.69
C ASP A 42 3.21 -0.50 10.64
N MET A 43 4.42 0.05 10.47
CA MET A 43 4.61 1.51 10.30
C MET A 43 3.88 2.01 9.05
N THR A 44 3.94 1.25 7.96
CA THR A 44 3.23 1.57 6.72
C THR A 44 1.72 1.55 6.93
N ARG A 45 1.18 0.50 7.56
CA ARG A 45 -0.26 0.41 7.89
C ARG A 45 -0.72 1.57 8.77
N LYS A 46 0.02 1.91 9.83
CA LYS A 46 -0.32 3.05 10.71
C LYS A 46 -0.35 4.38 9.95
N SER A 47 0.57 4.56 9.01
CA SER A 47 0.61 5.75 8.15
C SER A 47 -0.64 5.82 7.25
N ILE A 48 -1.04 4.71 6.64
CA ILE A 48 -2.26 4.62 5.83
C ILE A 48 -3.51 4.82 6.69
N ALA A 49 -3.61 4.17 7.85
CA ALA A 49 -4.72 4.30 8.78
C ALA A 49 -4.94 5.76 9.22
N THR A 50 -3.84 6.48 9.51
CA THR A 50 -3.88 7.91 9.83
C THR A 50 -4.42 8.75 8.66
N LEU A 51 -4.06 8.42 7.42
CA LEU A 51 -4.59 9.10 6.23
C LEU A 51 -6.07 8.83 6.03
N LEU A 52 -6.52 7.58 6.23
CA LEU A 52 -7.93 7.20 6.13
C LEU A 52 -8.79 7.94 7.16
N LEU A 53 -8.34 8.00 8.42
CA LEU A 53 -9.03 8.75 9.48
C LEU A 53 -9.18 10.24 9.13
N ARG A 54 -8.11 10.85 8.62
CA ARG A 54 -8.15 12.26 8.17
C ARG A 54 -9.10 12.45 6.99
N ALA A 55 -9.13 11.51 6.05
CA ALA A 55 -10.03 11.56 4.90
C ALA A 55 -11.50 11.45 5.33
N GLY A 56 -11.83 10.46 6.17
CA GLY A 56 -13.19 10.27 6.69
C GLY A 56 -13.69 11.48 7.48
N ALA A 57 -12.87 12.05 8.36
CA ALA A 57 -13.19 13.27 9.09
C ALA A 57 -13.43 14.47 8.16
N ARG A 58 -12.62 14.63 7.11
CA ARG A 58 -12.77 15.70 6.12
C ARG A 58 -14.05 15.56 5.29
N LEU A 59 -14.45 14.34 4.97
CA LEU A 59 -15.63 14.04 4.16
C LEU A 59 -16.92 13.88 4.99
N ASN A 60 -16.82 14.02 6.31
CA ASN A 60 -17.89 13.73 7.26
C ASN A 60 -18.51 12.32 7.05
N GLN A 61 -17.65 11.36 6.70
CA GLN A 61 -17.99 9.97 6.47
C GLN A 61 -17.13 9.11 7.40
N PRO A 62 -17.71 8.52 8.46
CA PRO A 62 -16.96 7.61 9.30
C PRO A 62 -16.57 6.36 8.50
N LEU A 63 -15.36 5.84 8.77
CA LEU A 63 -14.92 4.57 8.21
C LEU A 63 -15.83 3.46 8.70
N HIS A 64 -16.20 2.51 7.84
CA HIS A 64 -17.09 1.41 8.21
C HIS A 64 -16.39 0.25 8.91
N ALA A 65 -15.06 0.21 8.86
CA ALA A 65 -14.23 -0.80 9.50
C ALA A 65 -13.08 -0.14 10.26
N PRO A 66 -12.40 -0.89 11.15
CA PRO A 66 -11.24 -0.40 11.87
C PRO A 66 -10.16 0.13 10.90
N PRO A 67 -9.59 1.32 11.16
CA PRO A 67 -8.59 1.94 10.27
C PRO A 67 -7.39 1.03 9.93
N ASP A 68 -6.96 0.21 10.89
CA ASP A 68 -5.82 -0.70 10.73
C ASP A 68 -6.13 -1.87 9.78
N GLU A 69 -7.37 -2.38 9.80
CA GLU A 69 -7.82 -3.41 8.86
C GLU A 69 -7.91 -2.84 7.45
N LEU A 70 -8.47 -1.64 7.31
CA LEU A 70 -8.53 -0.94 6.03
C LEU A 70 -7.15 -0.64 5.47
N ALA A 71 -6.23 -0.18 6.31
CA ALA A 71 -4.84 0.05 5.93
C ALA A 71 -4.15 -1.23 5.44
N SER A 72 -4.47 -2.38 6.07
CA SER A 72 -3.95 -3.68 5.63
C SER A 72 -4.44 -4.04 4.22
N VAL A 73 -5.73 -3.82 3.93
CA VAL A 73 -6.32 -4.07 2.61
C VAL A 73 -5.72 -3.14 1.55
N ILE A 74 -5.59 -1.85 1.85
CA ILE A 74 -4.97 -0.89 0.92
C ILE A 74 -3.51 -1.27 0.64
N LEU A 75 -2.74 -1.61 1.67
CA LEU A 75 -1.36 -2.04 1.49
C LEU A 75 -1.27 -3.27 0.58
N ALA A 76 -2.14 -4.27 0.78
CA ALA A 76 -2.18 -5.45 -0.08
C ALA A 76 -2.50 -5.11 -1.55
N LEU A 77 -3.45 -4.19 -1.79
CA LEU A 77 -3.78 -3.71 -3.14
C LEU A 77 -2.60 -2.99 -3.80
N CYS A 78 -1.92 -2.10 -3.07
CA CYS A 78 -0.74 -1.39 -3.57
C CYS A 78 0.41 -2.36 -3.88
N SER A 79 0.73 -3.27 -2.96
CA SER A 79 1.78 -4.28 -3.20
C SER A 79 1.47 -5.18 -4.40
N GLY A 80 0.21 -5.55 -4.62
CA GLY A 80 -0.21 -6.29 -5.81
C GLY A 80 -0.08 -5.49 -7.10
N TYR A 81 -0.35 -4.18 -7.06
CA TYR A 81 -0.11 -3.27 -8.18
C TYR A 81 1.39 -3.15 -8.49
N ASP A 82 2.21 -2.88 -7.49
CA ASP A 82 3.66 -2.71 -7.64
C ASP A 82 4.31 -3.97 -8.22
N LEU A 83 3.93 -5.15 -7.71
CA LEU A 83 4.43 -6.43 -8.23
C LEU A 83 4.06 -6.64 -9.70
N GLN A 84 2.82 -6.31 -10.10
CA GLN A 84 2.40 -6.42 -11.50
C GLN A 84 3.19 -5.46 -12.40
N GLN A 85 3.42 -4.22 -11.98
CA GLN A 85 4.25 -3.27 -12.74
C GLN A 85 5.71 -3.71 -12.86
N LEU A 86 6.26 -4.36 -11.83
CA LEU A 86 7.62 -4.88 -11.86
C LEU A 86 7.80 -6.03 -12.85
N VAL A 87 6.79 -6.89 -13.00
CA VAL A 87 6.82 -8.06 -13.90
C VAL A 87 6.41 -7.68 -15.32
N GLU A 88 5.33 -6.91 -15.46
CA GLU A 88 4.78 -6.45 -16.72
C GLU A 88 4.56 -4.93 -16.63
N PRO A 89 5.57 -4.13 -17.02
CA PRO A 89 5.46 -2.68 -17.01
C PRO A 89 4.25 -2.21 -17.82
N GLN A 90 3.49 -1.26 -17.28
CA GLN A 90 2.28 -0.72 -17.89
C GLN A 90 1.09 -1.71 -17.99
N SER A 91 1.16 -2.86 -17.30
CA SER A 91 0.04 -3.82 -17.20
C SER A 91 -1.25 -3.18 -16.69
N ILE A 92 -1.13 -2.26 -15.73
CA ILE A 92 -2.25 -1.47 -15.21
C ILE A 92 -1.91 0.02 -15.34
N SER A 93 -2.79 0.80 -15.97
CA SER A 93 -2.65 2.26 -16.00
C SER A 93 -2.69 2.84 -14.57
N PRO A 94 -1.74 3.72 -14.18
CA PRO A 94 -1.76 4.43 -12.90
C PRO A 94 -3.10 5.11 -12.58
N ASP A 95 -3.71 5.75 -13.57
CA ASP A 95 -5.00 6.44 -13.41
C ASP A 95 -6.14 5.47 -13.11
N VAL A 96 -6.13 4.30 -13.75
CA VAL A 96 -7.10 3.23 -13.50
C VAL A 96 -6.93 2.68 -12.09
N PHE A 97 -5.69 2.44 -11.65
CA PHE A 97 -5.43 1.99 -10.28
C PHE A 97 -5.87 3.01 -9.23
N ILE A 98 -5.47 4.28 -9.38
CA ILE A 98 -5.81 5.38 -8.44
C ILE A 98 -7.33 5.55 -8.35
N SER A 99 -8.02 5.64 -9.49
CA SER A 99 -9.48 5.83 -9.52
C SER A 99 -10.23 4.62 -8.94
N THR A 100 -9.72 3.41 -9.15
CA THR A 100 -10.30 2.19 -8.57
C THR A 100 -10.10 2.16 -7.05
N LEU A 101 -8.90 2.49 -6.57
CA LEU A 101 -8.59 2.56 -5.15
C LEU A 101 -9.43 3.64 -4.45
N ALA A 102 -9.61 4.81 -5.07
CA ALA A 102 -10.46 5.88 -4.54
C ALA A 102 -11.92 5.42 -4.39
N ARG A 103 -12.48 4.77 -5.41
CA ARG A 103 -13.84 4.19 -5.34
C ARG A 103 -13.97 3.08 -4.32
N PHE A 104 -12.90 2.30 -4.12
CA PHE A 104 -12.87 1.31 -3.06
C PHE A 104 -13.03 2.03 -1.73
N VAL A 105 -12.16 3.03 -1.44
CA VAL A 105 -12.17 3.88 -0.23
C VAL A 105 -13.51 4.58 0.02
N GLU A 106 -14.19 5.09 -1.01
CA GLU A 106 -15.51 5.75 -0.87
C GLU A 106 -16.65 4.80 -0.45
N ARG A 107 -16.47 3.50 -0.70
CA ARG A 107 -17.41 2.46 -0.27
C ARG A 107 -16.98 1.83 1.04
N ILE A 108 -15.83 2.25 1.59
CA ILE A 108 -15.30 1.88 2.90
C ILE A 108 -15.59 2.91 4.00
#